data_AF-A0A5S4FWX9-F1
#
_entry.id   AF-A0A5S4FWX9-F1
#
_cell.length_a   1.000
_cell.length_b   1.000
_cell.length_c   1.000
_cell.angle_alpha   90.00
_cell.angle_beta   90.00
_cell.angle_gamma   90.00
#
_symmetry.space_group_name_H-M   'P 1'
#
loop_
_entity.id
_entity.type
_entity.pdbx_description
1 polymer ?
#
loop_
_entity_poly.entity_id
_entity_poly.type
_entity_poly.pdbx_seq_one_letter_code
_entity_poly.pdbx_strand_id
1 'polypeptide(L)'
;MSWAPSPPSGGFSMVHPLLRPRGRRRSTRVRDTPAGVEPETYVRRLSTEIFFRYSSSQVTLNRPQLKADDTMTTTDQLLYVDHLVRVTCTLMSGPSLIQIVGEIDRTNSAELLRALEQARRIDDRFVVDVGRVGFIDITGVRVLTAFAEQGDTRVRNTPPQMARLMQLMGLRPFEESRSS
;
A
#
# COMPACT_ATOMS: atom_id res chain seq x y z
N MET A 1 47.37 -42.87 14.95
CA MET A 1 48.58 -43.28 14.20
C MET A 1 48.35 -42.88 12.74
N SER A 2 48.74 -41.69 12.26
CA SER A 2 50.08 -41.12 12.06
C SER A 2 50.86 -41.71 10.86
N TRP A 3 50.74 -41.09 9.69
CA TRP A 3 51.91 -40.73 8.85
C TRP A 3 51.52 -39.68 7.79
N ALA A 4 52.40 -38.70 7.57
CA ALA A 4 52.45 -37.84 6.39
C ALA A 4 53.92 -37.56 6.04
N PRO A 5 54.27 -37.38 4.76
CA PRO A 5 55.36 -36.46 4.44
C PRO A 5 55.06 -35.56 3.22
N SER A 6 55.64 -34.36 3.26
CA SER A 6 55.67 -33.39 2.15
C SER A 6 57.13 -33.27 1.59
N PRO A 7 57.55 -32.24 0.83
CA PRO A 7 57.97 -32.42 -0.56
C PRO A 7 59.42 -31.96 -0.87
N PRO A 8 59.83 -31.95 -2.15
CA PRO A 8 60.80 -30.97 -2.69
C PRO A 8 60.16 -30.12 -3.83
N SER A 9 60.38 -28.81 -4.03
CA SER A 9 61.54 -27.90 -3.95
C SER A 9 62.15 -27.59 -5.32
N GLY A 10 61.99 -26.34 -5.78
CA GLY A 10 62.60 -25.75 -6.99
C GLY A 10 61.58 -25.06 -7.91
N GLY A 11 61.80 -23.86 -8.46
CA GLY A 11 62.92 -22.92 -8.29
C GLY A 11 62.59 -21.56 -8.93
N PHE A 12 63.25 -20.49 -8.48
CA PHE A 12 63.03 -19.10 -8.92
C PHE A 12 63.49 -18.83 -10.37
N SER A 13 62.88 -17.86 -11.07
CA SER A 13 63.51 -16.54 -11.27
C SER A 13 62.59 -15.52 -11.97
N MET A 14 62.99 -14.25 -11.90
CA MET A 14 62.21 -13.04 -12.14
C MET A 14 62.93 -12.15 -13.17
N VAL A 15 62.25 -11.66 -14.20
CA VAL A 15 62.71 -10.47 -14.96
C VAL A 15 61.56 -9.65 -15.57
N HIS A 16 61.52 -8.39 -15.16
CA HIS A 16 60.89 -7.22 -15.79
C HIS A 16 62.07 -6.34 -16.34
N PRO A 17 61.90 -5.14 -16.97
CA PRO A 17 60.70 -4.42 -17.46
C PRO A 17 60.89 -3.67 -18.82
N LEU A 18 59.96 -2.75 -19.14
CA LEU A 18 60.10 -1.45 -19.87
C LEU A 18 59.64 -1.25 -21.35
N LEU A 19 58.74 -0.24 -21.50
CA LEU A 19 58.44 0.70 -22.61
C LEU A 19 58.10 0.18 -24.04
N ARG A 20 56.90 0.43 -24.62
CA ARG A 20 56.26 1.69 -25.13
C ARG A 20 56.87 2.23 -26.46
N PRO A 21 56.15 3.00 -27.34
CA PRO A 21 54.70 3.32 -27.44
C PRO A 21 54.11 3.47 -28.90
N ARG A 22 52.83 3.91 -28.98
CA ARG A 22 52.16 4.83 -29.98
C ARG A 22 51.13 4.29 -31.01
N GLY A 23 49.94 4.96 -30.98
CA GLY A 23 48.87 4.97 -32.00
C GLY A 23 47.46 5.00 -31.34
N ARG A 24 46.89 6.12 -30.83
CA ARG A 24 46.13 7.20 -31.56
C ARG A 24 45.37 6.64 -32.79
N ARG A 25 44.05 6.82 -33.00
CA ARG A 25 42.88 7.58 -32.42
C ARG A 25 41.59 6.75 -32.75
N ARG A 26 40.33 7.02 -32.35
CA ARG A 26 39.54 8.10 -31.69
C ARG A 26 38.42 7.38 -30.86
N SER A 27 37.96 7.86 -29.70
CA SER A 27 36.75 8.70 -29.48
C SER A 27 35.49 8.23 -30.24
N THR A 28 34.42 7.77 -29.56
CA THR A 28 33.54 8.63 -28.73
C THR A 28 33.20 8.12 -27.32
N ARG A 29 33.09 9.09 -26.40
CA ARG A 29 32.19 9.13 -25.21
C ARG A 29 30.81 8.52 -25.54
N VAL A 30 30.06 7.91 -24.63
CA VAL A 30 29.58 8.46 -23.34
C VAL A 30 29.99 7.60 -22.14
N ARG A 31 29.94 8.20 -20.94
CA ARG A 31 30.51 7.72 -19.68
C ARG A 31 29.40 7.46 -18.65
N ASP A 32 29.79 6.72 -17.61
CA ASP A 32 29.23 6.74 -16.26
C ASP A 32 27.85 6.11 -16.04
N THR A 33 27.89 4.79 -15.80
CA THR A 33 27.00 4.10 -14.86
C THR A 33 27.17 4.67 -13.44
N PRO A 34 26.09 4.98 -12.70
CA PRO A 34 26.06 4.90 -11.25
C PRO A 34 25.41 3.59 -10.79
N ALA A 35 25.93 3.01 -9.71
CA ALA A 35 25.43 1.76 -9.14
C ALA A 35 24.16 1.95 -8.31
N GLY A 36 23.40 0.86 -8.14
CA GLY A 36 22.46 0.66 -7.03
C GLY A 36 21.11 1.37 -7.14
N VAL A 37 20.08 0.63 -7.57
CA VAL A 37 18.68 0.91 -7.20
C VAL A 37 18.01 -0.42 -6.85
N GLU A 38 17.80 -0.65 -5.56
CA GLU A 38 17.06 -1.78 -5.00
C GLU A 38 15.56 -1.71 -5.38
N PRO A 39 14.82 -2.83 -5.38
CA PRO A 39 13.39 -2.85 -5.75
C PRO A 39 12.45 -2.24 -4.69
N GLU A 40 12.95 -1.73 -3.57
CA GLU A 40 12.16 -1.16 -2.46
C GLU A 40 11.94 0.37 -2.57
N THR A 41 11.35 0.86 -3.67
CA THR A 41 11.04 2.31 -3.79
C THR A 41 9.65 2.58 -4.37
N TYR A 42 8.61 2.14 -3.65
CA TYR A 42 7.23 2.59 -3.90
C TYR A 42 6.47 3.07 -2.66
N VAL A 43 7.03 2.91 -1.44
CA VAL A 43 6.34 3.24 -0.18
C VAL A 43 7.19 4.15 0.70
N ARG A 44 7.48 5.38 0.23
CA ARG A 44 7.95 6.52 1.08
C ARG A 44 8.10 7.86 0.33
N ARG A 45 6.97 8.47 -0.07
CA ARG A 45 6.85 9.93 -0.22
C ARG A 45 5.39 10.32 -0.42
N LEU A 46 4.78 10.90 0.62
CA LEU A 46 3.72 11.92 0.59
C LEU A 46 3.23 12.17 2.04
N SER A 47 4.16 12.57 2.90
CA SER A 47 3.84 13.19 4.19
C SER A 47 4.37 14.63 4.17
N THR A 48 3.62 15.50 4.84
CA THR A 48 3.86 16.95 5.06
C THR A 48 3.29 17.87 3.95
N GLU A 49 2.43 18.80 4.40
CA GLU A 49 1.68 19.85 3.67
C GLU A 49 0.60 19.33 2.68
N ILE A 50 -0.70 19.58 2.89
CA ILE A 50 -1.35 20.88 3.09
C ILE A 50 -2.52 20.78 4.09
N PHE A 51 -2.62 21.78 4.96
CA PHE A 51 -3.73 22.02 5.88
C PHE A 51 -4.48 23.26 5.38
N PHE A 52 -5.76 23.17 5.00
CA PHE A 52 -6.82 24.19 5.18
C PHE A 52 -8.16 23.82 4.53
N ARG A 53 -9.26 24.05 5.26
CA ARG A 53 -10.67 24.23 4.81
C ARG A 53 -11.29 23.23 3.80
N TYR A 54 -12.24 22.46 4.32
CA TYR A 54 -13.62 22.65 3.84
C TYR A 54 -14.55 22.94 5.01
N SER A 55 -15.51 23.84 4.80
CA SER A 55 -16.35 24.43 5.86
C SER A 55 -17.73 23.78 5.92
N SER A 56 -18.34 23.84 7.10
CA SER A 56 -19.69 23.42 7.45
C SER A 56 -20.75 23.56 6.34
N SER A 57 -21.47 22.46 6.11
CA SER A 57 -22.88 22.47 5.69
C SER A 57 -23.63 21.42 6.51
N GLN A 58 -24.13 21.83 7.67
CA GLN A 58 -25.04 21.02 8.49
C GLN A 58 -26.38 20.89 7.74
N VAL A 59 -26.67 19.71 7.20
CA VAL A 59 -27.99 19.39 6.65
C VAL A 59 -28.87 18.93 7.79
N THR A 60 -29.82 19.77 8.20
CA THR A 60 -30.78 19.50 9.28
C THR A 60 -31.65 18.30 8.94
N LEU A 61 -31.36 17.14 9.50
CA LEU A 61 -32.19 15.94 9.39
C LEU A 61 -33.25 15.88 10.50
N ASN A 62 -34.50 15.65 10.11
CA ASN A 62 -35.62 15.50 11.02
C ASN A 62 -35.42 14.29 11.96
N ARG A 63 -35.68 14.50 13.25
CA ARG A 63 -35.56 13.51 14.32
C ARG A 63 -36.94 13.03 14.80
N PRO A 64 -37.36 11.79 14.52
CA PRO A 64 -38.16 11.04 15.46
C PRO A 64 -37.26 10.53 16.59
N GLN A 65 -37.64 10.74 17.85
CA GLN A 65 -36.88 10.14 18.96
C GLN A 65 -37.10 8.62 19.00
N LEU A 66 -36.02 7.85 18.92
CA LEU A 66 -35.96 6.57 19.62
C LEU A 66 -35.31 6.77 21.00
N LYS A 67 -35.74 5.89 21.92
CA LYS A 67 -35.47 5.87 23.35
C LYS A 67 -33.97 5.71 23.63
N ALA A 68 -33.50 6.30 24.72
CA ALA A 68 -32.14 6.10 25.19
C ALA A 68 -32.00 4.71 25.84
N ASP A 69 -31.27 3.82 25.16
CA ASP A 69 -30.51 2.72 25.76
C ASP A 69 -29.05 2.91 25.30
N ASP A 70 -28.13 2.84 26.26
CA ASP A 70 -26.66 2.91 26.15
C ASP A 70 -26.08 3.56 24.87
N THR A 71 -26.06 4.90 24.82
CA THR A 71 -25.63 5.65 23.63
C THR A 71 -24.13 5.54 23.36
N MET A 72 -23.73 4.52 22.60
CA MET A 72 -22.48 4.51 21.86
C MET A 72 -22.42 5.76 20.97
N THR A 73 -21.54 6.72 21.30
CA THR A 73 -21.34 7.99 20.57
C THR A 73 -20.71 7.74 19.19
N THR A 74 -21.53 7.22 18.29
CA THR A 74 -21.14 6.75 16.97
C THR A 74 -21.00 7.94 16.04
N THR A 75 -19.76 8.31 15.71
CA THR A 75 -19.46 9.49 14.88
C THR A 75 -19.18 9.04 13.46
N ASP A 76 -20.05 9.42 12.51
CA ASP A 76 -19.81 9.18 11.08
C ASP A 76 -19.05 10.35 10.46
N GLN A 77 -17.88 10.05 9.89
CA GLN A 77 -16.98 11.01 9.27
C GLN A 77 -16.85 10.71 7.78
N LEU A 78 -17.10 11.72 6.94
CA LEU A 78 -16.77 11.64 5.52
C LEU A 78 -15.25 11.76 5.34
N LEU A 79 -14.61 10.72 4.80
CA LEU A 79 -13.17 10.72 4.53
C LEU A 79 -12.86 11.20 3.12
N TYR A 80 -13.65 10.75 2.13
CA TYR A 80 -13.48 11.11 0.72
C TYR A 80 -14.79 10.99 -0.04
N VAL A 81 -14.98 11.84 -1.05
CA VAL A 81 -16.07 11.75 -2.01
C VAL A 81 -15.64 12.37 -3.33
N ASP A 82 -15.96 11.70 -4.43
CA ASP A 82 -15.98 12.28 -5.77
C ASP A 82 -17.32 11.94 -6.47
N HIS A 83 -17.31 11.80 -7.79
CA HIS A 83 -18.49 11.46 -8.59
C HIS A 83 -18.68 9.94 -8.80
N LEU A 84 -17.70 9.12 -8.43
CA LEU A 84 -17.68 7.66 -8.58
C LEU A 84 -17.70 6.93 -7.24
N VAL A 85 -17.00 7.42 -6.22
CA VAL A 85 -16.81 6.76 -4.93
C VAL A 85 -17.08 7.69 -3.74
N ARG A 86 -17.64 7.11 -2.69
CA ARG A 86 -17.78 7.73 -1.37
C ARG A 86 -17.17 6.82 -0.32
N VAL A 87 -16.36 7.39 0.57
CA VAL A 87 -15.71 6.73 1.70
C VAL A 87 -16.11 7.42 2.99
N THR A 88 -16.80 6.72 3.88
CA THR A 88 -17.08 7.19 5.25
C THR A 88 -16.39 6.30 6.27
N CYS A 89 -16.14 6.83 7.46
CA CYS A 89 -15.63 6.11 8.62
C CYS A 89 -16.53 6.40 9.82
N THR A 90 -17.13 5.35 10.35
CA THR A 90 -17.96 5.39 11.55
C THR A 90 -17.13 4.92 12.74
N LEU A 91 -16.82 5.83 13.65
CA LEU A 91 -16.05 5.54 14.86
C LEU A 91 -16.91 4.78 15.87
N MET A 92 -16.36 3.71 16.44
CA MET A 92 -17.06 2.78 17.33
C MET A 92 -16.19 2.43 18.54
N SER A 93 -16.79 1.89 19.61
CA SER A 93 -16.05 1.38 20.78
C SER A 93 -15.33 0.03 20.53
N GLY A 94 -15.45 -0.50 19.32
CA GLY A 94 -14.74 -1.68 18.81
C GLY A 94 -13.92 -1.30 17.58
N PRO A 95 -13.75 -2.18 16.57
CA PRO A 95 -13.13 -1.76 15.31
C PRO A 95 -14.03 -0.74 14.60
N SER A 96 -13.46 0.39 14.18
CA SER A 96 -14.18 1.41 13.41
C SER A 96 -14.59 0.88 12.03
N LEU A 97 -15.74 1.32 11.53
CA LEU A 97 -16.30 0.84 10.26
C LEU A 97 -16.01 1.84 9.13
N ILE A 98 -15.15 1.46 8.18
CA ILE A 98 -14.97 2.19 6.93
C ILE A 98 -15.97 1.62 5.92
N GLN A 99 -16.86 2.44 5.37
CA GLN A 99 -17.79 2.03 4.31
C GLN A 99 -17.39 2.65 2.98
N ILE A 100 -17.20 1.82 1.96
CA ILE A 100 -16.89 2.26 0.60
C ILE A 100 -18.10 1.95 -0.31
N VAL A 101 -18.56 2.98 -1.02
CA VAL A 101 -19.74 2.92 -1.91
C VAL A 101 -19.36 3.49 -3.27
N GLY A 102 -19.70 2.79 -4.35
CA GLY A 102 -19.49 3.25 -5.72
C GLY A 102 -18.41 2.48 -6.48
N GLU A 103 -17.57 3.16 -7.26
CA GLU A 103 -16.62 2.55 -8.18
C GLU A 103 -15.18 2.99 -7.90
N ILE A 104 -14.26 2.02 -7.77
CA ILE A 104 -12.84 2.29 -7.53
C ILE A 104 -12.05 2.01 -8.81
N ASP A 105 -11.31 3.00 -9.30
CA ASP A 105 -10.46 2.82 -10.46
C ASP A 105 -9.12 3.57 -10.31
N ARG A 106 -8.29 3.49 -11.35
CA ARG A 106 -7.02 4.21 -11.42
C ARG A 106 -7.15 5.74 -11.20
N THR A 107 -8.29 6.36 -11.51
CA THR A 107 -8.47 7.81 -11.38
C THR A 107 -8.65 8.25 -9.93
N ASN A 108 -9.34 7.45 -9.11
CA ASN A 108 -9.61 7.78 -7.70
C ASN A 108 -8.77 6.98 -6.68
N SER A 109 -8.09 5.90 -7.09
CA SER A 109 -7.26 5.04 -6.22
C SER A 109 -6.22 5.77 -5.35
N ALA A 110 -5.64 6.87 -5.84
CA ALA A 110 -4.63 7.65 -5.10
C ALA A 110 -5.23 8.46 -3.94
N GLU A 111 -6.40 9.06 -4.13
CA GLU A 111 -7.10 9.79 -3.07
C GLU A 111 -7.83 8.83 -2.13
N LEU A 112 -8.31 7.68 -2.63
CA LEU A 112 -8.77 6.57 -1.78
C LEU A 112 -7.67 6.12 -0.81
N LEU A 113 -6.45 5.88 -1.29
CA LEU A 113 -5.33 5.50 -0.41
C LEU A 113 -5.08 6.56 0.66
N ARG A 114 -5.04 7.85 0.30
CA ARG A 114 -4.86 8.95 1.27
C ARG A 114 -6.00 9.03 2.29
N ALA A 115 -7.24 8.76 1.88
CA ALA A 115 -8.39 8.72 2.77
C ALA A 115 -8.28 7.58 3.79
N LEU A 116 -7.82 6.40 3.36
CA LEU A 116 -7.57 5.24 4.21
C LEU A 116 -6.36 5.46 5.15
N GLU A 117 -5.28 6.06 4.66
CA GLU A 117 -4.13 6.48 5.49
C GLU A 117 -4.54 7.54 6.54
N GLN A 118 -5.44 8.47 6.18
CA GLN A 118 -5.98 9.43 7.12
C GLN A 118 -6.88 8.77 8.16
N ALA A 119 -7.66 7.73 7.80
CA ALA A 119 -8.38 6.91 8.75
C ALA A 119 -7.43 6.26 9.77
N ARG A 120 -6.29 5.71 9.31
CA ARG A 120 -5.27 5.08 10.17
C ARG A 120 -4.66 6.01 11.22
N ARG A 121 -4.77 7.33 11.05
CA ARG A 121 -4.33 8.31 12.06
C ARG A 121 -5.35 8.54 13.18
N ILE A 122 -6.55 7.97 13.05
CA ILE A 122 -7.69 8.13 13.97
C ILE A 122 -7.90 6.85 14.79
N ASP A 123 -7.75 5.69 14.16
CA ASP A 123 -7.87 4.35 14.77
C ASP A 123 -6.92 3.38 14.06
N ASP A 124 -6.50 2.31 14.73
CA ASP A 124 -5.66 1.24 14.18
C ASP A 124 -6.47 0.01 13.76
N ARG A 125 -7.74 -0.09 14.19
CA ARG A 125 -8.59 -1.28 14.04
C ARG A 125 -9.78 -1.00 13.14
N PHE A 126 -9.85 -1.64 11.97
CA PHE A 126 -10.91 -1.38 10.99
C PHE A 126 -11.64 -2.62 10.49
N VAL A 127 -12.95 -2.44 10.27
CA VAL A 127 -13.72 -3.24 9.31
C VAL A 127 -13.95 -2.36 8.08
N VAL A 128 -13.47 -2.78 6.92
CA VAL A 128 -13.74 -2.12 5.63
C VAL A 128 -14.87 -2.87 4.92
N ASP A 129 -16.01 -2.22 4.76
CA ASP A 129 -17.15 -2.75 4.04
C ASP A 129 -17.11 -2.32 2.58
N VAL A 130 -16.92 -3.31 1.69
CA VAL A 130 -16.90 -3.14 0.23
C VAL A 130 -18.15 -3.72 -0.44
N GLY A 131 -19.18 -4.08 0.32
CA GLY A 131 -20.41 -4.69 -0.22
C GLY A 131 -21.22 -3.78 -1.14
N ARG A 132 -20.86 -2.49 -1.20
CA ARG A 132 -21.47 -1.48 -2.10
C ARG A 132 -20.49 -0.95 -3.15
N VAL A 133 -19.38 -1.67 -3.39
CA VAL A 133 -18.44 -1.39 -4.48
C VAL A 133 -18.92 -2.09 -5.75
N GLY A 134 -19.47 -1.30 -6.69
CA GLY A 134 -20.03 -1.77 -7.95
C GLY A 134 -18.98 -2.14 -8.99
N PHE A 135 -17.79 -1.54 -8.92
CA PHE A 135 -16.66 -1.84 -9.80
C PHE A 135 -15.33 -1.62 -9.05
N ILE A 136 -14.31 -2.43 -9.37
CA ILE A 136 -12.94 -2.22 -8.92
C ILE A 136 -11.92 -2.67 -9.97
N ASP A 137 -10.90 -1.83 -10.24
CA ASP A 137 -9.77 -2.19 -11.10
C ASP A 137 -8.59 -2.80 -10.32
N ILE A 138 -7.55 -3.23 -11.04
CA ILE A 138 -6.31 -3.78 -10.45
C ILE A 138 -5.65 -2.78 -9.48
N THR A 139 -5.71 -1.48 -9.79
CA THR A 139 -5.13 -0.42 -8.96
C THR A 139 -5.85 -0.33 -7.62
N GLY A 140 -7.19 -0.31 -7.65
CA GLY A 140 -8.05 -0.31 -6.47
C GLY A 140 -7.85 -1.54 -5.58
N VAL A 141 -7.82 -2.75 -6.16
CA VAL A 141 -7.58 -3.96 -5.37
C VAL A 141 -6.22 -3.90 -4.66
N ARG A 142 -5.16 -3.44 -5.34
CA ARG A 142 -3.83 -3.31 -4.71
C ARG A 142 -3.83 -2.30 -3.57
N VAL A 143 -4.56 -1.19 -3.68
CA VAL A 143 -4.74 -0.21 -2.58
C VAL A 143 -5.47 -0.85 -1.39
N LEU A 144 -6.59 -1.54 -1.63
CA LEU A 144 -7.33 -2.21 -0.55
C LEU A 144 -6.53 -3.34 0.11
N THR A 145 -5.81 -4.15 -0.67
CA THR A 145 -4.95 -5.22 -0.13
C THR A 145 -3.82 -4.63 0.71
N ALA A 146 -3.11 -3.62 0.21
CA ALA A 146 -2.03 -2.98 0.97
C ALA A 146 -2.53 -2.31 2.27
N PHE A 147 -3.74 -1.75 2.28
CA PHE A 147 -4.35 -1.20 3.48
C PHE A 147 -4.83 -2.28 4.47
N ALA A 148 -5.32 -3.42 3.96
CA ALA A 148 -5.76 -4.56 4.78
C ALA A 148 -4.58 -5.33 5.40
N GLU A 149 -3.44 -5.41 4.70
CA GLU A 149 -2.21 -6.01 5.23
C GLU A 149 -1.49 -5.13 6.29
N GLN A 150 -2.01 -3.92 6.54
CA GLN A 150 -1.54 -3.01 7.59
C GLN A 150 -2.51 -3.00 8.78
N GLY A 151 -1.99 -3.26 9.99
CA GLY A 151 -2.75 -3.19 11.26
C GLY A 151 -3.82 -4.28 11.43
N ASP A 152 -4.78 -4.07 12.35
CA ASP A 152 -5.94 -4.96 12.55
C ASP A 152 -7.09 -4.52 11.62
N THR A 153 -6.89 -4.71 10.32
CA THR A 153 -7.88 -4.37 9.29
C THR A 153 -8.46 -5.62 8.64
N ARG A 154 -9.79 -5.70 8.58
CA ARG A 154 -10.53 -6.77 7.91
C ARG A 154 -11.44 -6.19 6.85
N VAL A 155 -11.41 -6.77 5.65
CA VAL A 155 -12.34 -6.38 4.58
C VAL A 155 -13.50 -7.38 4.55
N ARG A 156 -14.73 -6.89 4.52
CA ARG A 156 -15.96 -7.73 4.50
C ARG A 156 -16.85 -7.41 3.30
N ASN A 157 -17.80 -8.32 3.03
CA ASN A 157 -18.77 -8.22 1.95
C ASN A 157 -18.12 -8.08 0.56
N THR A 158 -16.97 -8.73 0.34
CA THR A 158 -16.21 -8.68 -0.92
C THR A 158 -17.07 -9.12 -2.10
N PRO A 159 -17.35 -8.24 -3.10
CA PRO A 159 -18.14 -8.63 -4.27
C PRO A 159 -17.50 -9.80 -5.03
N PRO A 160 -18.26 -10.75 -5.59
CA PRO A 160 -17.70 -11.93 -6.28
C PRO A 160 -16.71 -11.59 -7.41
N GLN A 161 -16.97 -10.49 -8.11
CA GLN A 161 -16.08 -9.92 -9.13
C GLN A 161 -14.72 -9.45 -8.57
N MET A 162 -14.71 -8.85 -7.37
CA MET A 162 -13.49 -8.42 -6.67
C MET A 162 -12.70 -9.65 -6.19
N ALA A 163 -13.38 -10.62 -5.57
CA ALA A 163 -12.77 -11.88 -5.14
C ALA A 163 -12.16 -12.65 -6.33
N ARG A 164 -12.85 -12.67 -7.48
CA ARG A 164 -12.33 -13.27 -8.73
C ARG A 164 -11.11 -12.52 -9.26
N LEU A 165 -11.12 -11.18 -9.23
CA LEU A 165 -9.97 -10.37 -9.65
C LEU A 165 -8.75 -10.61 -8.74
N MET A 166 -8.94 -10.66 -7.42
CA MET A 166 -7.89 -11.03 -6.45
C MET A 166 -7.29 -12.41 -6.76
N GLN A 167 -8.13 -13.41 -7.00
CA GLN A 167 -7.68 -14.76 -7.36
C GLN A 167 -6.85 -14.77 -8.66
N LEU A 168 -7.26 -14.02 -9.68
CA LEU A 168 -6.53 -13.90 -10.94
C LEU A 168 -5.18 -13.19 -10.79
N MET A 169 -5.04 -12.31 -9.80
CA MET A 169 -3.77 -11.67 -9.43
C MET A 169 -2.91 -12.50 -8.47
N GLY A 170 -3.36 -13.71 -8.07
CA GLY A 170 -2.65 -14.54 -7.09
C GLY A 170 -2.68 -14.00 -5.66
N LEU A 171 -3.57 -13.04 -5.36
CA LEU A 171 -3.75 -12.50 -4.02
C LEU A 171 -4.63 -13.43 -3.18
N ARG A 172 -4.36 -13.48 -1.88
CA ARG A 172 -5.26 -14.15 -0.92
C ARG A 172 -6.59 -13.40 -0.88
N PRO A 173 -7.74 -14.07 -1.02
CA PRO A 173 -9.04 -13.44 -0.79
C PRO A 173 -9.11 -12.83 0.61
N PHE A 174 -9.85 -11.74 0.76
CA PHE A 174 -10.14 -11.18 2.08
C PHE A 174 -10.91 -12.20 2.93
N GLU A 175 -10.64 -12.23 4.23
CA GLU A 175 -11.32 -13.14 5.15
C GLU A 175 -12.80 -12.75 5.29
N GLU A 176 -13.67 -13.47 4.59
CA GLU A 176 -15.09 -13.47 4.90
C GLU A 176 -15.27 -13.94 6.35
N SER A 177 -15.54 -12.97 7.22
CA SER A 177 -16.00 -13.21 8.59
C SER A 177 -17.35 -13.90 8.50
N ARG A 178 -17.34 -15.24 8.43
CA ARG A 178 -18.55 -16.07 8.47
C ARG A 178 -19.24 -15.87 9.81
N SER A 179 -20.21 -14.97 9.85
CA SER A 179 -21.19 -14.89 10.94
C SER A 179 -21.77 -16.28 11.16
N SER A 180 -21.50 -16.84 12.33
CA SER A 180 -22.08 -18.10 12.82
C SER A 180 -23.20 -17.78 13.80
#